data_AF-A0A6A4GXT6-F1
#
_entry.id   AF-A0A6A4GXT6-F1
#
_cell.length_a   1.000
_cell.length_b   1.000
_cell.length_c   1.000
_cell.angle_alpha   90.00
_cell.angle_beta   90.00
_cell.angle_gamma   90.00
#
_symmetry.space_group_name_H-M   'P 1'
#
loop_
_entity.id
_entity.type
_entity.pdbx_description
1 polymer ?
#
loop_
_entity_poly.entity_id
_entity_poly.type
_entity_poly.pdbx_seq_one_letter_code
_entity_poly.pdbx_strand_id
1 'polypeptide(L)'
;FNGASMSLLNSTGHADIVQAPDGQWWRVALGVRPQTTGDYNRETFLFPVTWEDEWPVFNHGQPLSTEIPGVLTDQSHLSDFYDDFTSETLDISYYFLRTPYKTFYSLTARPGFLRLNGTHMQSVIGITQHYYSGNRPATRRRSRLCWTGLLQRLIRRKAGATIFYGDFAHNDIGITGSADGSGDRFIVTRTIVVAEQVGPWALTTTNDTITTVGLSE
;
A
#
# COMPACT_ATOMS: atom_id res chain seq x y z
N PHE A 1 -22.70 7.94 -15.28
CA PHE A 1 -22.13 6.80 -16.06
C PHE A 1 -20.68 6.60 -15.62
N ASN A 2 -20.20 5.35 -15.54
CA ASN A 2 -18.78 5.09 -15.27
C ASN A 2 -17.94 5.62 -16.44
N GLY A 3 -16.87 6.37 -16.17
CA GLY A 3 -16.07 7.00 -17.21
C GLY A 3 -16.73 8.20 -17.91
N ALA A 4 -17.73 8.85 -17.29
CA ALA A 4 -18.34 10.08 -17.81
C ALA A 4 -17.31 11.20 -18.01
N SER A 5 -16.27 11.24 -17.17
CA SER A 5 -15.11 12.11 -17.30
C SER A 5 -13.90 11.45 -16.62
N MET A 6 -12.72 11.60 -17.22
CA MET A 6 -11.46 11.16 -16.61
C MET A 6 -11.09 11.98 -15.36
N SER A 7 -11.74 13.13 -15.13
CA SER A 7 -11.60 13.95 -13.93
C SER A 7 -12.50 13.50 -12.76
N LEU A 8 -13.31 12.45 -12.95
CA LEU A 8 -14.22 11.90 -11.95
C LEU A 8 -13.83 10.46 -11.58
N LEU A 9 -14.53 9.86 -10.61
CA LEU A 9 -14.25 8.48 -10.22
C LEU A 9 -14.40 7.53 -11.40
N ASN A 10 -13.37 6.73 -11.62
CA ASN A 10 -13.28 5.77 -12.72
C ASN A 10 -13.40 4.34 -12.19
N SER A 11 -13.54 3.38 -13.11
CA SER A 11 -13.59 1.94 -12.80
C SER A 11 -14.62 1.59 -11.71
N THR A 12 -15.74 2.33 -11.65
CA THR A 12 -16.77 2.14 -10.63
C THR A 12 -17.58 0.87 -10.88
N GLY A 13 -17.81 0.06 -9.83
CA GLY A 13 -18.50 -1.23 -9.96
C GLY A 13 -18.45 -2.09 -8.71
N HIS A 14 -18.80 -3.38 -8.84
CA HIS A 14 -18.74 -4.40 -7.79
C HIS A 14 -19.36 -3.90 -6.47
N ALA A 15 -20.68 -3.73 -6.48
CA ALA A 15 -21.33 -2.94 -5.48
C ALA A 15 -22.43 -3.69 -4.76
N ASP A 16 -22.60 -3.33 -3.50
CA ASP A 16 -23.67 -3.78 -2.64
C ASP A 16 -24.56 -2.61 -2.24
N ILE A 17 -25.86 -2.89 -2.11
CA ILE A 17 -26.88 -1.94 -1.68
C ILE A 17 -27.29 -2.31 -0.25
N VAL A 18 -27.40 -1.32 0.62
CA VAL A 18 -27.78 -1.50 2.02
C VAL A 18 -28.79 -0.43 2.43
N GLN A 19 -29.78 -0.83 3.21
CA GLN A 19 -30.67 0.10 3.90
C GLN A 19 -30.11 0.38 5.30
N ALA A 20 -29.90 1.65 5.62
CA ALA A 20 -29.47 2.10 6.94
C ALA A 20 -30.63 2.04 7.95
N PRO A 21 -30.35 2.08 9.27
CA PRO A 21 -31.38 2.02 10.31
C PRO A 21 -32.39 3.18 10.28
N ASP A 22 -32.03 4.31 9.68
CA ASP A 22 -32.91 5.46 9.47
C ASP A 22 -33.80 5.34 8.22
N GLY A 23 -33.73 4.20 7.53
CA GLY A 23 -34.49 3.89 6.33
C GLY A 23 -33.86 4.38 5.02
N GLN A 24 -32.77 5.18 5.09
CA GLN A 24 -32.06 5.65 3.90
C GLN A 24 -31.34 4.50 3.19
N TRP A 25 -31.31 4.55 1.86
CA TRP A 25 -30.61 3.55 1.07
C TRP A 25 -29.26 4.06 0.60
N TRP A 26 -28.28 3.18 0.67
CA TRP A 26 -26.89 3.45 0.35
C TRP A 26 -26.32 2.37 -0.54
N ARG A 27 -25.31 2.75 -1.31
CA ARG A 27 -24.52 1.82 -2.10
C ARG A 27 -23.05 1.98 -1.79
N VAL A 28 -22.41 0.84 -1.56
CA VAL A 28 -20.96 0.73 -1.43
C VAL A 28 -20.44 0.14 -2.72
N ALA A 29 -19.44 0.78 -3.34
CA ALA A 29 -18.83 0.29 -4.57
C ALA A 29 -17.33 0.56 -4.56
N LEU A 30 -16.59 -0.23 -5.33
CA LEU A 30 -15.21 0.13 -5.62
C LEU A 30 -15.15 1.23 -6.68
N GLY A 31 -14.07 2.01 -6.67
CA GLY A 31 -13.75 2.99 -7.68
C GLY A 31 -12.26 3.35 -7.64
N VAL A 32 -11.80 4.09 -8.65
CA VAL A 32 -10.42 4.57 -8.75
C VAL A 32 -10.47 6.08 -8.87
N ARG A 33 -9.71 6.78 -8.02
CA ARG A 33 -9.61 8.24 -8.14
C ARG A 33 -8.85 8.65 -9.41
N PRO A 34 -9.21 9.78 -10.03
CA PRO A 34 -8.37 10.42 -11.03
C PRO A 34 -6.97 10.64 -10.48
N GLN A 35 -5.97 10.13 -11.18
CA GLN A 35 -4.57 10.36 -10.85
C GLN A 35 -3.81 10.68 -12.14
N THR A 36 -2.80 11.54 -12.02
CA THR A 36 -1.88 11.87 -13.11
C THR A 36 -0.79 10.82 -13.28
N THR A 37 -0.61 9.93 -12.29
CA THR A 37 0.42 8.89 -12.25
C THR A 37 -0.20 7.54 -11.87
N GLY A 38 0.30 6.45 -12.47
CA GLY A 38 -0.36 5.15 -12.64
C GLY A 38 -0.64 4.26 -11.41
N ASP A 39 -0.94 4.83 -10.25
CA ASP A 39 -1.36 4.06 -9.08
C ASP A 39 -2.88 3.82 -9.10
N TYR A 40 -3.33 2.81 -9.86
CA TYR A 40 -4.75 2.48 -10.04
C TYR A 40 -5.32 1.59 -8.93
N ASN A 41 -5.05 1.94 -7.67
CA ASN A 41 -5.65 1.21 -6.54
C ASN A 41 -7.17 1.47 -6.49
N ARG A 42 -7.91 0.41 -6.17
CA ARG A 42 -9.37 0.49 -5.98
C ARG A 42 -9.65 0.87 -4.53
N GLU A 43 -10.46 1.89 -4.35
CA GLU A 43 -10.93 2.38 -3.06
C GLU A 43 -12.43 2.15 -2.93
N THR A 44 -12.92 2.11 -1.70
CA THR A 44 -14.34 1.93 -1.41
C THR A 44 -15.02 3.29 -1.29
N PHE A 45 -16.11 3.49 -2.04
CA PHE A 45 -16.92 4.69 -2.03
C PHE A 45 -18.35 4.37 -1.58
N LEU A 46 -18.97 5.34 -0.92
CA LEU A 46 -20.34 5.29 -0.44
C LEU A 46 -21.15 6.42 -1.10
N PHE A 47 -22.35 6.11 -1.59
CA PHE A 47 -23.23 7.09 -2.25
C PHE A 47 -24.71 6.76 -2.03
N PRO A 48 -25.61 7.76 -2.08
CA PRO A 48 -27.02 7.57 -1.78
C PRO A 48 -27.73 6.81 -2.92
N VAL A 49 -28.80 6.12 -2.54
CA VAL A 49 -29.71 5.44 -3.46
C VAL A 49 -31.13 5.92 -3.20
N THR A 50 -31.81 6.37 -4.25
CA THR A 50 -33.26 6.61 -4.24
C THR A 50 -33.97 5.51 -5.02
N TRP A 51 -35.28 5.41 -4.86
CA TRP A 51 -36.10 4.45 -5.59
C TRP A 51 -37.15 5.21 -6.41
N GLU A 52 -37.21 4.95 -7.70
CA GLU A 52 -38.16 5.54 -8.64
C GLU A 52 -38.78 4.40 -9.45
N ASP A 53 -40.11 4.26 -9.42
CA ASP A 53 -40.84 3.18 -10.09
C ASP A 53 -40.25 1.78 -9.82
N GLU A 54 -39.94 1.49 -8.56
CA GLU A 54 -39.30 0.25 -8.08
C GLU A 54 -37.86 0.00 -8.59
N TRP A 55 -37.26 0.97 -9.27
CA TRP A 55 -35.86 0.92 -9.71
C TRP A 55 -34.94 1.76 -8.83
N PRO A 56 -33.76 1.22 -8.44
CA PRO A 56 -32.80 1.99 -7.68
C PRO A 56 -32.09 3.02 -8.58
N VAL A 57 -32.12 4.28 -8.16
CA VAL A 57 -31.43 5.40 -8.78
C VAL A 57 -30.23 5.78 -7.91
N PHE A 58 -29.04 5.52 -8.44
CA PHE A 58 -27.79 5.78 -7.72
C PHE A 58 -27.37 7.23 -7.87
N ASN A 59 -27.01 7.86 -6.75
CA ASN A 59 -26.52 9.23 -6.71
C ASN A 59 -27.41 10.20 -7.52
N HIS A 60 -28.74 10.01 -7.47
CA HIS A 60 -29.71 10.80 -8.23
C HIS A 60 -29.41 10.87 -9.75
N GLY A 61 -28.87 9.79 -10.32
CA GLY A 61 -28.47 9.70 -11.73
C GLY A 61 -27.18 10.46 -12.09
N GLN A 62 -26.52 11.10 -11.11
CA GLN A 62 -25.32 11.88 -11.34
C GLN A 62 -24.04 11.03 -11.36
N PRO A 63 -23.01 11.43 -12.13
CA PRO A 63 -21.68 10.81 -12.05
C PRO A 63 -21.12 10.79 -10.62
N LEU A 64 -20.33 9.76 -10.30
CA LEU A 64 -19.68 9.65 -9.00
C LEU A 64 -18.41 10.50 -8.94
N SER A 65 -18.27 11.26 -7.86
CA SER A 65 -17.10 12.09 -7.54
C SER A 65 -16.49 11.64 -6.21
N THR A 66 -15.28 12.11 -5.91
CA THR A 66 -14.59 11.81 -4.63
C THR A 66 -15.34 12.35 -3.42
N GLU A 67 -16.08 13.44 -3.61
CA GLU A 67 -16.89 14.08 -2.59
C GLU A 67 -18.27 14.36 -3.18
N ILE A 68 -19.33 14.05 -2.43
CA ILE A 68 -20.72 14.33 -2.82
C ILE A 68 -21.29 15.31 -1.79
N PRO A 69 -21.46 16.60 -2.15
CA PRO A 69 -21.93 17.62 -1.21
C PRO A 69 -23.29 17.27 -0.61
N GLY A 70 -23.45 17.52 0.70
CA GLY A 70 -24.73 17.37 1.39
C GLY A 70 -25.17 15.92 1.67
N VAL A 71 -24.32 14.93 1.39
CA VAL A 71 -24.63 13.51 1.62
C VAL A 71 -24.21 13.04 3.01
N LEU A 72 -22.94 13.22 3.36
CA LEU A 72 -22.42 12.92 4.70
C LEU A 72 -21.49 14.04 5.16
N THR A 73 -21.46 14.28 6.46
CA THR A 73 -20.49 15.20 7.05
C THR A 73 -19.11 14.56 7.02
N ASP A 74 -18.15 15.28 6.44
CA ASP A 74 -16.74 14.90 6.47
C ASP A 74 -16.25 14.81 7.92
N GLN A 75 -15.85 13.61 8.34
CA GLN A 75 -15.25 13.40 9.65
C GLN A 75 -13.72 13.48 9.53
N SER A 76 -13.09 14.29 10.40
CA SER A 76 -11.64 14.45 10.41
C SER A 76 -10.97 13.18 10.94
N HIS A 77 -10.37 12.38 10.07
CA HIS A 77 -9.72 11.11 10.43
C HIS A 77 -8.21 11.06 10.20
N LEU A 78 -7.56 12.18 9.87
CA LEU A 78 -6.11 12.16 9.65
C LEU A 78 -5.41 12.26 11.01
N SER A 79 -5.13 11.10 11.61
CA SER A 79 -4.13 10.97 12.67
C SER A 79 -2.82 10.47 12.08
N ASP A 80 -1.72 11.02 12.56
CA ASP A 80 -0.40 10.47 12.24
C ASP A 80 -0.30 9.05 12.81
N PHE A 81 0.06 8.08 11.97
CA PHE A 81 0.35 6.73 12.42
C PHE A 81 1.79 6.64 12.91
N TYR A 82 1.96 6.24 14.16
CA TYR A 82 3.25 5.96 14.78
C TYR A 82 3.14 4.70 15.63
N ASP A 83 4.11 3.80 15.47
CA ASP A 83 4.26 2.59 16.28
C ASP A 83 5.69 2.54 16.81
N ASP A 84 5.82 2.51 18.13
CA ASP A 84 7.09 2.39 18.86
C ASP A 84 7.42 0.93 19.23
N PHE A 85 6.56 -0.01 18.86
CA PHE A 85 6.70 -1.44 19.11
C PHE A 85 6.83 -1.79 20.60
N THR A 86 6.17 -1.02 21.47
CA THR A 86 6.08 -1.32 22.91
C THR A 86 4.90 -2.24 23.26
N SER A 87 3.91 -2.33 22.37
CA SER A 87 2.78 -3.26 22.50
C SER A 87 3.21 -4.73 22.45
N GLU A 88 2.47 -5.62 23.11
CA GLU A 88 2.67 -7.07 23.05
C GLU A 88 2.26 -7.67 21.70
N THR A 89 1.35 -7.00 20.99
CA THR A 89 0.83 -7.41 19.69
C THR A 89 1.03 -6.33 18.64
N LEU A 90 1.24 -6.77 17.39
CA LEU A 90 1.37 -5.87 16.25
C LEU A 90 0.04 -5.15 15.99
N ASP A 91 0.07 -3.86 15.67
CA ASP A 91 -1.13 -3.09 15.34
C ASP A 91 -1.88 -3.71 14.14
N ILE A 92 -3.20 -3.60 14.13
CA ILE A 92 -4.06 -4.17 13.08
C ILE A 92 -3.79 -3.56 11.69
N SER A 93 -3.15 -2.39 11.63
CA SER A 93 -2.76 -1.74 10.38
C SER A 93 -1.66 -2.48 9.61
N TYR A 94 -0.95 -3.39 10.27
CA TYR A 94 0.06 -4.21 9.63
C TYR A 94 -0.53 -5.43 8.95
N TYR A 95 0.00 -5.75 7.77
CA TYR A 95 -0.32 -6.98 7.05
C TYR A 95 0.94 -7.73 6.64
N PHE A 96 0.77 -9.02 6.40
CA PHE A 96 1.81 -9.88 5.87
C PHE A 96 1.55 -10.14 4.39
N LEU A 97 2.62 -10.22 3.61
CA LEU A 97 2.53 -10.74 2.26
C LEU A 97 2.18 -12.24 2.33
N ARG A 98 0.94 -12.58 1.93
CA ARG A 98 0.40 -13.96 1.97
C ARG A 98 0.32 -14.52 3.39
N THR A 99 0.09 -15.83 3.49
CA THR A 99 0.04 -16.54 4.76
C THR A 99 1.45 -16.89 5.26
N PRO A 100 1.86 -16.44 6.45
CA PRO A 100 3.14 -16.85 7.04
C PRO A 100 3.17 -18.36 7.33
N TYR A 101 4.16 -19.08 6.81
CA TYR A 101 4.37 -20.51 7.11
C TYR A 101 4.88 -20.76 8.53
N LYS A 102 5.56 -19.77 9.11
CA LYS A 102 6.05 -19.77 10.48
C LYS A 102 6.15 -18.33 10.97
N THR A 103 6.14 -18.15 12.29
CA THR A 103 6.41 -16.84 12.89
C THR A 103 7.81 -16.38 12.51
N PHE A 104 7.90 -15.17 11.94
CA PHE A 104 9.15 -14.56 11.49
C PHE A 104 9.39 -13.19 12.11
N TYR A 105 8.58 -12.77 13.08
CA TYR A 105 8.76 -11.52 13.80
C TYR A 105 8.65 -11.71 15.32
N SER A 106 9.15 -10.73 16.08
CA SER A 106 9.00 -10.68 17.53
C SER A 106 9.06 -9.24 18.03
N LEU A 107 8.16 -8.89 18.95
CA LEU A 107 8.15 -7.61 19.68
C LEU A 107 8.83 -7.73 21.05
N THR A 108 9.04 -8.96 21.53
CA THR A 108 9.58 -9.25 22.87
C THR A 108 11.06 -9.63 22.86
N ALA A 109 11.60 -10.09 21.72
CA ALA A 109 13.02 -10.42 21.58
C ALA A 109 13.94 -9.20 21.77
N ARG A 110 13.40 -7.99 21.64
CA ARG A 110 14.02 -6.73 22.04
C ARG A 110 12.91 -5.69 22.26
N PRO A 111 12.48 -5.43 23.51
CA PRO A 111 11.39 -4.49 23.79
C PRO A 111 11.61 -3.12 23.15
N GLY A 112 10.55 -2.53 22.57
CA GLY A 112 10.61 -1.27 21.81
C GLY A 112 11.14 -1.42 20.38
N PHE A 113 11.22 -2.65 19.85
CA PHE A 113 11.66 -2.92 18.48
C PHE A 113 10.86 -4.06 17.84
N LEU A 114 10.51 -3.88 16.57
CA LEU A 114 10.10 -4.97 15.70
C LEU A 114 11.32 -5.74 15.20
N ARG A 115 11.53 -6.96 15.69
CA ARG A 115 12.54 -7.86 15.14
C ARG A 115 11.95 -8.67 13.99
N LEU A 116 12.63 -8.65 12.84
CA LEU A 116 12.32 -9.53 11.70
C LEU A 116 13.42 -10.58 11.53
N ASN A 117 13.01 -11.85 11.45
CA ASN A 117 13.88 -12.98 11.15
C ASN A 117 13.78 -13.28 9.66
N GLY A 118 14.82 -12.95 8.90
CA GLY A 118 14.87 -13.22 7.46
C GLY A 118 14.64 -14.71 7.15
N THR A 119 13.82 -14.99 6.14
CA THR A 119 13.57 -16.33 5.64
C THR A 119 14.09 -16.50 4.22
N HIS A 120 14.00 -17.71 3.65
CA HIS A 120 14.32 -17.95 2.24
C HIS A 120 13.32 -17.29 1.27
N MET A 121 12.15 -16.89 1.78
CA MET A 121 11.17 -16.10 1.04
C MET A 121 11.18 -14.65 1.51
N GLN A 122 10.59 -13.76 0.71
CA GLN A 122 10.48 -12.35 1.05
C GLN A 122 9.55 -12.19 2.27
N SER A 123 10.14 -11.82 3.40
CA SER A 123 9.42 -11.55 4.65
C SER A 123 9.08 -10.07 4.72
N VAL A 124 7.92 -9.70 4.17
CA VAL A 124 7.41 -8.32 4.18
C VAL A 124 6.36 -8.17 5.27
N ILE A 125 6.59 -7.23 6.17
CA ILE A 125 5.55 -6.64 7.01
C ILE A 125 5.27 -5.25 6.43
N GLY A 126 4.04 -5.03 5.98
CA GLY A 126 3.63 -3.79 5.32
C GLY A 126 2.56 -3.06 6.12
N ILE A 127 2.44 -1.77 5.85
CA ILE A 127 1.26 -0.95 6.17
C ILE A 127 0.73 -0.41 4.85
N THR A 128 -0.58 -0.44 4.64
CA THR A 128 -1.13 0.11 3.39
C THR A 128 -1.00 1.62 3.40
N GLN A 129 -0.62 2.19 2.28
CA GLN A 129 -0.71 3.64 2.08
C GLN A 129 -2.10 3.94 1.53
N HIS A 130 -2.95 4.56 2.36
CA HIS A 130 -4.14 5.22 1.85
C HIS A 130 -3.73 6.62 1.43
N TYR A 131 -3.73 6.86 0.11
CA TYR A 131 -3.65 8.22 -0.39
C TYR A 131 -4.97 8.93 -0.02
N TYR A 132 -4.95 10.23 0.27
CA TYR A 132 -6.17 11.02 0.31
C TYR A 132 -5.96 12.26 -0.54
N SER A 133 -6.66 12.36 -1.67
CA SER A 133 -6.71 13.56 -2.50
C SER A 133 -8.12 14.15 -2.44
N GLY A 134 -8.42 14.84 -1.35
CA GLY A 134 -9.45 15.88 -1.31
C GLY A 134 -8.77 17.25 -1.32
N ASN A 135 -9.52 18.35 -1.46
CA ASN A 135 -9.01 19.73 -1.46
C ASN A 135 -8.43 20.20 -0.09
N ARG A 136 -7.97 19.29 0.75
CA ARG A 136 -7.22 19.53 1.99
C ARG A 136 -5.88 18.80 1.87
N PRO A 137 -4.78 19.40 2.37
CA PRO A 137 -3.42 18.96 2.07
C PRO A 137 -3.31 17.44 2.23
N ALA A 138 -2.94 16.79 1.13
CA ALA A 138 -2.72 15.35 1.02
C ALA A 138 -2.06 14.81 2.29
N THR A 139 -2.54 13.68 2.79
CA THR A 139 -1.93 12.99 3.94
C THR A 139 -0.50 12.64 3.57
N ARG A 140 0.44 13.52 3.91
CA ARG A 140 1.87 13.29 3.68
C ARG A 140 2.35 12.34 4.76
N ARG A 141 2.16 11.04 4.54
CA ARG A 141 2.66 10.03 5.47
C ARG A 141 4.19 9.98 5.38
N ARG A 142 4.85 10.53 6.39
CA ARG A 142 6.32 10.45 6.54
C ARG A 142 6.64 9.29 7.47
N SER A 143 7.01 8.15 6.90
CA SER A 143 7.53 7.03 7.69
C SER A 143 9.01 7.24 7.97
N ARG A 144 9.41 7.19 9.25
CA ARG A 144 10.81 7.13 9.67
C ARG A 144 11.08 5.73 10.21
N LEU A 145 11.91 4.95 9.52
CA LEU A 145 12.38 3.68 10.02
C LEU A 145 13.79 3.85 10.57
N CYS A 146 13.98 3.47 11.84
CA CYS A 146 15.29 3.37 12.46
C CYS A 146 15.67 1.89 12.59
N TRP A 147 16.72 1.49 11.90
CA TRP A 147 17.21 0.11 11.93
C TRP A 147 18.39 0.02 12.89
N THR A 148 18.29 -0.86 13.89
CA THR A 148 19.44 -1.19 14.74
C THR A 148 19.61 -2.71 14.79
N GLY A 149 20.64 -3.23 14.11
CA GLY A 149 20.89 -4.66 14.08
C GLY A 149 22.12 -5.05 13.26
N LEU A 150 22.89 -6.01 13.79
CA LEU A 150 24.06 -6.58 13.13
C LEU A 150 23.65 -7.38 11.88
N LEU A 151 23.88 -6.85 10.68
CA LEU A 151 24.16 -7.67 9.49
C LEU A 151 25.63 -8.10 9.53
N GLN A 152 26.04 -8.81 10.58
CA GLN A 152 27.40 -9.35 10.64
C GLN A 152 27.43 -10.74 9.98
N ARG A 153 28.32 -10.84 8.98
CA ARG A 153 29.06 -12.04 8.55
C ARG A 153 28.39 -13.04 7.60
N LEU A 154 27.22 -12.78 7.02
CA LEU A 154 26.61 -13.74 6.07
C LEU A 154 26.16 -13.08 4.76
N ILE A 155 26.84 -13.50 3.70
CA ILE A 155 26.60 -13.20 2.27
C ILE A 155 25.09 -13.35 1.96
N ARG A 156 24.55 -12.49 1.07
CA ARG A 156 23.15 -12.51 0.55
C ARG A 156 22.01 -12.12 1.51
N ARG A 157 22.27 -11.70 2.75
CA ARG A 157 21.21 -11.17 3.63
C ARG A 157 21.00 -9.67 3.41
N LYS A 158 19.74 -9.27 3.17
CA LYS A 158 19.31 -7.89 3.01
C LYS A 158 18.21 -7.57 4.02
N ALA A 159 18.25 -6.38 4.61
CA ALA A 159 17.18 -5.85 5.45
C ALA A 159 16.98 -4.36 5.16
N GLY A 160 15.72 -3.91 5.08
CA GLY A 160 15.43 -2.56 4.64
C GLY A 160 13.94 -2.28 4.50
N ALA A 161 13.62 -1.18 3.81
CA ALA A 161 12.27 -0.75 3.50
C ALA A 161 11.95 -0.97 2.02
N THR A 162 10.67 -1.17 1.73
CA THR A 162 10.17 -1.37 0.36
C THR A 162 8.90 -0.56 0.13
N ILE A 163 8.75 -0.02 -1.09
CA ILE A 163 7.46 0.39 -1.65
C ILE A 163 7.03 -0.76 -2.55
N PHE A 164 6.03 -1.52 -2.08
CA PHE A 164 5.67 -2.81 -2.67
C PHE A 164 4.28 -2.78 -3.28
N TYR A 165 4.18 -2.98 -4.60
CA TYR A 165 2.92 -3.21 -5.30
C TYR A 165 2.71 -4.71 -5.56
N GLY A 166 3.77 -5.42 -5.95
CA GLY A 166 3.76 -6.87 -6.13
C GLY A 166 5.16 -7.43 -6.35
N ASP A 167 5.26 -8.75 -6.50
CA ASP A 167 6.54 -9.44 -6.68
C ASP A 167 7.32 -8.93 -7.91
N PHE A 168 6.62 -8.37 -8.90
CA PHE A 168 7.18 -7.83 -10.15
C PHE A 168 7.13 -6.30 -10.25
N ALA A 169 6.77 -5.60 -9.17
CA ALA A 169 6.69 -4.15 -9.13
C ALA A 169 6.93 -3.66 -7.70
N HIS A 170 8.18 -3.33 -7.39
CA HIS A 170 8.55 -2.77 -6.09
C HIS A 170 9.89 -2.05 -6.13
N ASN A 171 10.08 -1.13 -5.19
CA ASN A 171 11.32 -0.42 -4.97
C ASN A 171 11.84 -0.68 -3.57
N ASP A 172 13.07 -1.17 -3.44
CA ASP A 172 13.70 -1.49 -2.17
C ASP A 172 14.86 -0.54 -1.88
N ILE A 173 15.03 -0.21 -0.61
CA ILE A 173 16.27 0.32 -0.06
C ILE A 173 16.63 -0.46 1.19
N GLY A 174 17.86 -0.96 1.26
CA GLY A 174 18.28 -1.76 2.40
C GLY A 174 19.78 -1.79 2.60
N ILE A 175 20.18 -2.49 3.65
CA ILE A 175 21.57 -2.74 3.98
C ILE A 175 21.87 -4.21 3.68
N THR A 176 23.04 -4.47 3.11
CA THR A 176 23.61 -5.81 2.91
C THR A 176 25.04 -5.86 3.43
N GLY A 177 25.50 -7.05 3.81
CA GLY A 177 26.93 -7.29 4.07
C GLY A 177 27.71 -7.51 2.78
N SER A 178 29.04 -7.39 2.85
CA SER A 178 29.96 -7.67 1.76
C SER A 178 29.85 -9.11 1.23
N ALA A 179 30.05 -9.26 -0.07
CA ALA A 179 30.02 -10.56 -0.75
C ALA A 179 31.24 -11.44 -0.42
N ASP A 180 32.37 -10.85 -0.04
CA ASP A 180 33.60 -11.54 0.36
C ASP A 180 33.65 -11.87 1.87
N GLY A 181 32.63 -11.45 2.63
CA GLY A 181 32.58 -11.67 4.08
C GLY A 181 33.50 -10.75 4.90
N SER A 182 34.08 -9.70 4.30
CA SER A 182 34.96 -8.71 4.95
C SER A 182 34.35 -8.07 6.21
N GLY A 183 33.02 -8.03 6.28
CA GLY A 183 32.28 -7.34 7.33
C GLY A 183 31.78 -5.96 6.92
N ASP A 184 32.18 -5.48 5.74
CA ASP A 184 31.72 -4.21 5.19
C ASP A 184 30.21 -4.23 4.93
N ARG A 185 29.61 -3.04 4.97
CA ARG A 185 28.18 -2.83 4.76
C ARG A 185 27.96 -1.92 3.57
N PHE A 186 26.93 -2.24 2.81
CA PHE A 186 26.55 -1.48 1.63
C PHE A 186 25.07 -1.11 1.70
N ILE A 187 24.75 0.08 1.20
CA ILE A 187 23.38 0.43 0.86
C ILE A 187 23.10 -0.18 -0.51
N VAL A 188 22.02 -0.94 -0.59
CA VAL A 188 21.50 -1.48 -1.85
C VAL A 188 20.16 -0.85 -2.14
N THR A 189 20.01 -0.31 -3.34
CA THR A 189 18.71 0.06 -3.90
C THR A 189 18.36 -0.92 -5.02
N ARG A 190 17.08 -1.26 -5.12
CA ARG A 190 16.55 -2.11 -6.18
C ARG A 190 15.26 -1.55 -6.71
N THR A 191 15.11 -1.54 -8.04
CA THR A 191 13.85 -1.21 -8.70
C THR A 191 13.47 -2.37 -9.60
N ILE A 192 12.32 -2.99 -9.30
CA ILE A 192 11.68 -3.99 -10.14
C ILE A 192 10.48 -3.35 -10.80
N VAL A 193 10.43 -3.39 -12.14
CA VAL A 193 9.30 -2.92 -12.93
C VAL A 193 8.60 -4.09 -13.63
N VAL A 194 7.32 -3.91 -13.93
CA VAL A 194 6.53 -4.93 -14.63
C VAL A 194 7.14 -5.16 -16.01
N ALA A 195 7.22 -6.43 -16.43
CA ALA A 195 7.67 -6.72 -17.77
C ALA A 195 6.66 -6.25 -18.82
N GLU A 196 7.15 -5.53 -19.83
CA GLU A 196 6.32 -5.07 -20.93
C GLU A 196 6.22 -6.17 -21.98
N GLN A 197 5.04 -6.35 -22.55
CA GLN A 197 4.85 -7.26 -23.67
C GLN A 197 5.50 -6.67 -24.93
N VAL A 198 6.47 -7.41 -25.46
CA VAL A 198 7.16 -7.10 -26.72
C VAL A 198 6.72 -8.10 -27.77
N GLY A 199 5.79 -7.68 -28.63
CA GLY A 199 5.20 -8.55 -29.65
C GLY A 199 4.24 -9.60 -29.04
N PRO A 200 3.81 -10.60 -29.84
CA PRO A 200 2.70 -11.46 -29.45
C PRO A 200 3.04 -12.45 -28.31
N TRP A 201 4.32 -12.76 -28.08
CA TRP A 201 4.73 -13.86 -27.19
C TRP A 201 5.95 -13.59 -26.31
N ALA A 202 6.54 -12.39 -26.34
CA ALA A 202 7.73 -12.08 -25.54
C ALA A 202 7.47 -10.95 -24.53
N LEU A 203 8.21 -10.99 -23.43
CA LEU A 203 8.24 -9.96 -22.40
C LEU A 203 9.64 -9.34 -22.35
N THR A 204 9.77 -8.08 -21.92
CA THR A 204 11.09 -7.47 -21.66
C THR A 204 11.86 -8.25 -20.60
N THR A 205 13.16 -8.40 -20.78
CA THR A 205 14.04 -9.22 -19.92
C THR A 205 14.85 -8.40 -18.91
N THR A 206 14.93 -7.08 -19.05
CA THR A 206 15.75 -6.19 -18.20
C THR A 206 14.86 -5.21 -17.44
N ASN A 207 14.19 -5.69 -16.40
CA ASN A 207 13.26 -4.88 -15.59
C ASN A 207 13.68 -4.79 -14.11
N ASP A 208 14.94 -5.12 -13.83
CA ASP A 208 15.50 -5.15 -12.47
C ASP A 208 16.83 -4.38 -12.47
N THR A 209 16.85 -3.25 -11.77
CA THR A 209 18.06 -2.44 -11.58
C THR A 209 18.51 -2.55 -10.13
N ILE A 210 19.76 -2.94 -9.91
CA ILE A 210 20.39 -2.98 -8.58
C ILE A 210 21.55 -2.00 -8.55
N THR A 211 21.55 -1.09 -7.57
CA THR A 211 22.69 -0.19 -7.31
C THR A 211 23.21 -0.40 -5.90
N THR A 212 24.53 -0.42 -5.76
CA THR A 212 25.21 -0.62 -4.46
C THR A 212 26.12 0.57 -4.20
N VAL A 213 25.99 1.19 -3.02
CA VAL A 213 26.83 2.31 -2.59
C VAL A 213 27.58 1.88 -1.33
N GLY A 214 28.91 2.01 -1.36
CA GLY A 214 29.75 1.79 -0.19
C GLY A 214 29.51 2.85 0.88
N LEU A 215 29.47 2.44 2.13
CA LEU A 215 29.46 3.37 3.25
C LEU A 215 30.92 3.77 3.51
N SER A 216 31.33 4.96 3.06
CA SER A 216 32.60 5.55 3.51
C SER A 216 32.45 5.90 4.99
N GLU A 217 33.44 5.52 5.80
CA GLU A 217 33.55 5.90 7.22
C GLU A 217 33.55 7.42 7.42
#